data_AF-A0A522VWZ5-F1
#
_entry.id   AF-A0A522VWZ5-F1
#
_cell.length_a   1.000
_cell.length_b   1.000
_cell.length_c   1.000
_cell.angle_alpha   90.00
_cell.angle_beta   90.00
_cell.angle_gamma   90.00
#
_symmetry.space_group_name_H-M   'P 1'
#
loop_
_entity.id
_entity.type
_entity.pdbx_description
1 polymer ?
#
loop_
_entity_poly.entity_id
_entity_poly.type
_entity_poly.pdbx_seq_one_letter_code
_entity_poly.pdbx_strand_id
1 'polypeptide(L)'
;VKSMAPRPILFAMANPDPEITPEAAKAACPDVIIATGRSDYPNQINNVLGFPYLFRGALDVRARTINEEMKIAAARAIAALAREDVPDEVGAAYAGRKLRFGPDYIIPVPFDPRLIASIPVAVAKAAMASGVARRPIADLAGYAKTLSARLDPTASTLEAIAEKVRANPKRVVFAEGEEEKSIRAALAFLNAGYGTPVLIGREERIQETIQALGLHGAEALEVLNARLSDRNPAYIDALYARLQRKGILRRDAARMVNQERNIFAALMVALGDADAMVTGLTRSYSVALDQITRIIDPSPGELVFGKTLLIARGRTVFIADTAVHETPGPEIIAHITRQMAAKARRWGHEPRLALLSYSNFGNPQSAQAERVRDAVALLDKEGADFEYDGEMAADVALDPEMMKHYPFCRLKGPANVLIMPGLYSAAIGSKLMQKLGGGTVIGPVLTGLSKPAQIVPMDATVTDILHMALLAAHDALD
;
A
#
# COMPACT_ATOMS: atom_id res chain seq x y z
N VAL A 1 -5.95 26.10 38.07
CA VAL A 1 -5.37 24.75 37.91
C VAL A 1 -5.14 24.06 39.24
N LYS A 2 -4.33 24.58 40.18
CA LYS A 2 -4.02 23.92 41.47
C LYS A 2 -5.25 23.55 42.33
N SER A 3 -6.35 24.29 42.22
CA SER A 3 -7.60 24.06 42.95
C SER A 3 -8.59 23.13 42.24
N MET A 4 -8.28 22.64 41.03
CA MET A 4 -9.17 21.77 40.27
C MET A 4 -9.10 20.33 40.75
N ALA A 5 -10.07 19.51 40.33
CA ALA A 5 -10.07 18.07 40.58
C ALA A 5 -8.84 17.36 39.97
N PRO A 6 -8.48 16.15 40.44
CA PRO A 6 -7.39 15.37 39.86
C PRO A 6 -7.55 15.16 38.35
N ARG A 7 -6.45 15.24 37.59
CA ARG A 7 -6.40 15.13 36.12
C ARG A 7 -7.37 16.08 35.40
N PRO A 8 -7.28 17.40 35.64
CA PRO A 8 -8.19 18.35 35.01
C PRO A 8 -7.98 18.41 33.49
N ILE A 9 -9.05 18.67 32.74
CA ILE A 9 -9.00 18.96 31.30
C ILE A 9 -9.05 20.48 31.12
N LEU A 10 -8.08 21.05 30.41
CA LEU A 10 -7.98 22.48 30.12
C LEU A 10 -8.00 22.75 28.61
N PHE A 11 -8.90 23.63 28.16
CA PHE A 11 -8.94 24.13 26.79
C PHE A 11 -8.50 25.60 26.77
N ALA A 12 -7.20 25.87 26.68
CA ALA A 12 -6.63 27.21 26.63
C ALA A 12 -6.44 27.64 25.16
N MET A 13 -7.53 28.08 24.54
CA MET A 13 -7.67 28.18 23.08
C MET A 13 -7.35 29.56 22.51
N ALA A 14 -7.06 30.55 23.35
CA ALA A 14 -6.70 31.88 22.86
C ALA A 14 -5.41 31.84 22.02
N ASN A 15 -5.42 32.60 20.92
CA ASN A 15 -4.29 32.75 20.00
C ASN A 15 -3.96 34.24 19.85
N PRO A 16 -2.67 34.63 19.74
CA PRO A 16 -1.47 33.77 19.85
C PRO A 16 -1.03 33.48 21.31
N ASP A 17 -1.63 34.16 22.28
CA ASP A 17 -1.31 34.05 23.70
C ASP A 17 -2.45 33.32 24.45
N PRO A 18 -2.24 32.06 24.88
CA PRO A 18 -3.27 31.28 25.56
C PRO A 18 -3.47 31.74 27.00
N GLU A 19 -4.65 31.47 27.57
CA GLU A 19 -5.00 31.80 28.96
C GLU A 19 -4.04 31.18 29.98
N ILE A 20 -3.43 30.05 29.60
CA ILE A 20 -2.32 29.41 30.30
C ILE A 20 -1.51 28.59 29.29
N THR A 21 -0.19 28.67 29.35
CA THR A 21 0.64 27.84 28.48
C THR A 21 0.66 26.38 28.93
N PRO A 22 0.89 25.41 28.02
CA PRO A 22 1.04 24.00 28.40
C PRO A 22 2.07 23.75 29.51
N GLU A 23 3.19 24.48 29.52
CA GLU A 23 4.24 24.38 30.53
C GLU A 23 3.74 24.87 31.89
N ALA A 24 3.08 26.02 31.93
CA ALA A 24 2.55 26.60 33.16
C ALA A 24 1.43 25.73 33.76
N ALA A 25 0.59 25.13 32.91
CA ALA A 25 -0.44 24.20 33.35
C ALA A 25 0.18 22.92 33.95
N LYS A 26 1.16 22.31 33.25
CA LYS A 26 1.86 21.12 33.73
C LYS A 26 2.66 21.37 35.00
N ALA A 27 3.26 22.55 35.15
CA ALA A 27 3.93 22.96 36.39
C ALA A 27 2.94 23.09 37.58
N ALA A 28 1.69 23.48 37.31
CA ALA A 28 0.66 23.59 38.33
C ALA A 28 -0.02 22.25 38.67
N CYS A 29 -0.14 21.34 37.70
CA CYS A 29 -0.66 19.99 37.87
C CYS A 29 -0.03 19.06 36.81
N PRO A 30 0.92 18.18 37.19
CA PRO A 30 1.63 17.32 36.25
C PRO A 30 0.72 16.41 35.39
N ASP A 31 -0.42 15.98 35.95
CA ASP A 31 -1.38 15.09 35.27
C ASP A 31 -2.47 15.84 34.47
N VAL A 32 -2.29 17.14 34.20
CA VAL A 32 -3.26 17.93 33.43
C VAL A 32 -3.34 17.46 31.98
N ILE A 33 -4.55 17.27 31.48
CA ILE A 33 -4.80 17.12 30.05
C ILE A 33 -5.09 18.52 29.51
N ILE A 34 -4.13 19.10 28.81
CA ILE A 34 -4.27 20.44 28.24
C ILE A 34 -4.43 20.35 26.74
N ALA A 35 -5.16 21.29 26.16
CA ALA A 35 -5.25 21.57 24.75
C ALA A 35 -4.96 23.06 24.52
N THR A 36 -4.40 23.41 23.37
CA THR A 36 -4.16 24.81 22.97
C THR A 36 -4.61 25.12 21.54
N GLY A 37 -4.86 26.40 21.22
CA GLY A 37 -5.10 26.85 19.84
C GLY A 37 -3.82 26.98 19.00
N ARG A 38 -2.66 26.96 19.64
CA ARG A 38 -1.35 27.19 19.05
C ARG A 38 -0.81 26.01 18.25
N SER A 39 -0.24 26.26 17.08
CA SER A 39 0.26 25.23 16.14
C SER A 39 1.63 24.66 16.48
N ASP A 40 2.39 25.31 17.34
CA ASP A 40 3.70 24.86 17.80
C ASP A 40 3.61 23.78 18.90
N TYR A 41 2.41 23.38 19.30
CA TYR A 41 2.16 22.38 20.34
C TYR A 41 1.47 21.12 19.82
N PRO A 42 1.78 19.92 20.38
CA PRO A 42 1.24 18.63 19.91
C PRO A 42 -0.25 18.42 20.23
N ASN A 43 -0.77 19.14 21.23
CA ASN A 43 -2.16 19.13 21.70
C ASN A 43 -2.98 20.28 21.11
N GLN A 44 -2.68 20.66 19.86
CA GLN A 44 -3.41 21.71 19.17
C GLN A 44 -4.85 21.28 18.86
N ILE A 45 -5.81 22.15 19.13
CA ILE A 45 -7.16 22.07 18.57
C ILE A 45 -7.29 23.13 17.49
N ASN A 46 -7.52 22.68 16.27
CA ASN A 46 -7.56 23.53 15.09
C ASN A 46 -8.86 23.30 14.32
N ASN A 47 -9.43 24.39 13.80
CA ASN A 47 -10.67 24.37 13.03
C ASN A 47 -10.55 23.54 11.72
N VAL A 48 -9.34 23.34 11.20
CA VAL A 48 -9.04 22.47 10.06
C VAL A 48 -9.52 21.02 10.26
N LEU A 49 -9.65 20.55 11.50
CA LEU A 49 -10.20 19.23 11.83
C LEU A 49 -11.72 19.14 11.62
N GLY A 50 -12.40 20.28 11.64
CA GLY A 50 -13.86 20.35 11.52
C GLY A 50 -14.32 20.86 10.16
N PHE A 51 -13.74 21.96 9.69
CA PHE A 51 -14.24 22.73 8.55
C PHE A 51 -14.44 21.88 7.29
N PRO A 52 -13.41 21.23 6.71
CA PRO A 52 -13.55 20.51 5.44
C PRO A 52 -14.64 19.44 5.49
N TYR A 53 -14.71 18.71 6.60
CA TYR A 53 -15.52 17.50 6.72
C TYR A 53 -16.97 17.78 7.13
N LEU A 54 -17.18 18.75 8.02
CA LEU A 54 -18.51 19.23 8.36
C LEU A 54 -19.22 19.78 7.12
N PHE A 55 -18.52 20.59 6.31
CA PHE A 55 -19.08 21.11 5.06
C PHE A 55 -19.31 20.01 4.04
N ARG A 56 -18.38 19.05 3.88
CA ARG A 56 -18.56 17.93 2.93
C ARG A 56 -19.86 17.18 3.18
N GLY A 57 -20.10 16.75 4.42
CA GLY A 57 -21.32 16.03 4.80
C GLY A 57 -22.58 16.88 4.59
N ALA A 58 -22.56 18.13 5.04
CA ALA A 58 -23.67 19.07 4.87
C ALA A 58 -24.02 19.34 3.40
N LEU A 59 -23.00 19.55 2.56
CA LEU A 59 -23.15 19.87 1.15
C LEU A 59 -23.63 18.67 0.33
N ASP A 60 -23.14 17.45 0.63
CA ASP A 60 -23.55 16.24 -0.09
C ASP A 60 -25.05 15.93 0.10
N VAL A 61 -25.58 16.15 1.30
CA VAL A 61 -27.02 16.01 1.55
C VAL A 61 -27.84 17.27 1.22
N ARG A 62 -27.18 18.31 0.68
CA ARG A 62 -27.78 19.62 0.39
C ARG A 62 -28.54 20.21 1.59
N ALA A 63 -27.96 20.11 2.78
CA ALA A 63 -28.56 20.58 4.02
C ALA A 63 -28.98 22.06 3.89
N ARG A 64 -30.14 22.42 4.46
CA ARG A 64 -30.63 23.81 4.48
C ARG A 64 -29.88 24.69 5.47
N THR A 65 -29.27 24.07 6.48
CA THR A 65 -28.52 24.72 7.55
C THR A 65 -27.52 23.74 8.16
N ILE A 66 -26.55 24.24 8.92
CA ILE A 66 -25.69 23.44 9.80
C ILE A 66 -26.23 23.61 11.22
N ASN A 67 -26.80 22.55 11.79
CA ASN A 67 -27.44 22.57 13.11
C ASN A 67 -26.56 21.93 14.21
N GLU A 68 -27.03 21.94 15.46
CA GLU A 68 -26.28 21.40 16.59
C GLU A 68 -26.10 19.88 16.51
N GLU A 69 -27.09 19.14 16.00
CA GLU A 69 -26.98 17.68 15.82
C GLU A 69 -25.81 17.32 14.90
N MET A 70 -25.62 18.08 13.83
CA MET A 70 -24.47 17.90 12.91
C MET A 70 -23.13 18.18 13.60
N LYS A 71 -23.05 19.26 14.40
CA LYS A 71 -21.82 19.61 15.14
C LYS A 71 -21.47 18.53 16.17
N ILE A 72 -22.48 18.04 16.92
CA ILE A 72 -22.32 16.95 17.89
C ILE A 72 -21.89 15.66 17.19
N ALA A 73 -22.47 15.35 16.02
CA ALA A 73 -22.09 14.17 15.24
C ALA A 73 -20.63 14.24 14.76
N ALA A 74 -20.18 15.39 14.27
CA ALA A 74 -18.79 15.61 13.89
C ALA A 74 -17.83 15.43 15.08
N ALA A 75 -18.15 16.03 16.24
CA ALA A 75 -17.35 15.90 17.45
C ALA A 75 -17.26 14.45 17.94
N ARG A 76 -18.37 13.70 17.89
CA ARG A 76 -18.41 12.27 18.25
C ARG A 76 -17.61 11.41 17.28
N ALA A 77 -17.63 11.71 15.98
CA ALA A 77 -16.84 11.01 14.98
C ALA A 77 -15.33 11.21 15.20
N ILE A 78 -14.90 12.44 15.49
CA ILE A 78 -13.51 12.75 15.86
C ILE A 78 -13.11 12.00 17.13
N ALA A 79 -13.98 12.00 18.15
CA ALA A 79 -13.71 11.30 19.41
C ALA A 79 -13.64 9.77 19.25
N ALA A 80 -14.37 9.19 18.29
CA ALA A 80 -14.28 7.77 17.98
C ALA A 80 -12.92 7.42 17.34
N LEU A 81 -12.45 8.24 16.40
CA LEU A 81 -11.12 8.08 15.78
C LEU A 81 -9.98 8.18 16.80
N ALA A 82 -10.15 8.99 17.85
CA ALA A 82 -9.20 9.09 18.96
C ALA A 82 -9.10 7.82 19.83
N ARG A 83 -9.94 6.81 19.58
CA ARG A 83 -9.93 5.51 20.27
C ARG A 83 -9.43 4.36 19.39
N GLU A 84 -9.11 4.66 18.13
CA GLU A 84 -8.54 3.72 17.19
C GLU A 84 -7.01 3.86 17.15
N ASP A 85 -6.32 2.85 16.63
CA ASP A 85 -4.88 2.94 16.39
C ASP A 85 -4.55 4.07 15.40
N VAL A 86 -3.39 4.71 15.58
CA VAL A 86 -2.93 5.79 14.71
C VAL A 86 -2.24 5.19 13.49
N PRO A 87 -2.65 5.54 12.25
CA PRO A 87 -1.97 5.07 11.04
C PRO A 87 -0.50 5.48 10.99
N ASP A 88 0.37 4.62 10.49
CA ASP A 88 1.83 4.88 10.38
C ASP A 88 2.14 6.17 9.58
N GLU A 89 1.35 6.46 8.54
CA GLU A 89 1.44 7.66 7.69
C GLU A 89 1.35 8.96 8.50
N VAL A 90 0.54 8.94 9.57
CA VAL A 90 0.36 10.07 10.47
C VAL A 90 1.58 10.25 11.39
N GLY A 91 2.19 9.15 11.85
CA GLY A 91 3.42 9.18 12.65
C GLY A 91 4.65 9.66 11.87
N ALA A 92 4.73 9.34 10.58
CA ALA A 92 5.82 9.74 9.69
C ALA A 92 5.81 11.24 9.36
N ALA A 93 4.62 11.83 9.19
CA ALA A 93 4.46 13.26 8.89
C ALA A 93 4.80 14.18 10.08
N TYR A 94 4.77 13.66 11.31
CA TYR A 94 4.99 14.40 12.56
C TYR A 94 6.27 13.93 13.28
N ALA A 95 7.43 14.30 12.72
CA ALA A 95 8.77 14.22 13.34
C ALA A 95 9.18 12.85 13.93
N GLY A 96 8.64 11.73 13.42
CA GLY A 96 9.06 10.39 13.82
C GLY A 96 8.68 9.98 15.25
N ARG A 97 7.72 10.68 15.88
CA ARG A 97 7.19 10.28 17.19
C ARG A 97 6.13 9.19 17.00
N LYS A 98 6.20 8.09 17.76
CA LYS A 98 5.09 7.13 17.88
C LYS A 98 3.90 7.86 18.53
N LEU A 99 2.98 8.35 17.71
CA LEU A 99 1.76 8.99 18.18
C LEU A 99 0.83 7.89 18.71
N ARG A 100 0.62 7.87 20.03
CA ARG A 100 -0.38 7.03 20.69
C ARG A 100 -1.36 7.96 21.39
N PHE A 101 -2.66 7.74 21.19
CA PHE A 101 -3.66 8.54 21.89
C PHE A 101 -3.47 8.42 23.40
N GLY A 102 -3.48 9.57 24.07
CA GLY A 102 -3.12 9.70 25.48
C GLY A 102 -3.10 11.17 25.93
N PRO A 103 -2.60 11.46 27.15
CA PRO A 103 -2.62 12.82 27.71
C PRO A 103 -1.94 13.89 26.84
N ASP A 104 -0.95 13.49 26.03
CA ASP A 104 -0.18 14.37 25.16
C ASP A 104 -0.65 14.36 23.68
N TYR A 105 -1.57 13.48 23.30
CA TYR A 105 -2.15 13.37 21.96
C TYR A 105 -3.62 12.96 22.09
N ILE A 106 -4.51 13.95 22.09
CA ILE A 106 -5.91 13.78 22.56
C ILE A 106 -6.95 13.71 21.43
N ILE A 107 -6.58 14.18 20.22
CA ILE A 107 -7.43 14.16 19.02
C ILE A 107 -6.58 13.92 17.77
N PRO A 108 -7.15 13.39 16.68
CA PRO A 108 -6.44 13.19 15.41
C PRO A 108 -5.80 14.48 14.89
N VAL A 109 -4.69 14.37 14.17
CA VAL A 109 -4.08 15.50 13.46
C VAL A 109 -4.86 15.88 12.19
N PRO A 110 -4.74 17.13 11.68
CA PRO A 110 -5.49 17.64 10.52
C PRO A 110 -5.51 16.79 9.25
N PHE A 111 -4.42 16.04 9.00
CA PHE A 111 -4.20 15.27 7.78
C PHE A 111 -4.38 13.76 7.99
N ASP A 112 -5.05 13.34 9.06
CA ASP A 112 -5.40 11.94 9.25
C ASP A 112 -6.38 11.49 8.13
N PRO A 113 -6.01 10.50 7.29
CA PRO A 113 -6.79 10.09 6.13
C PRO A 113 -8.18 9.55 6.51
N ARG A 114 -8.36 9.09 7.76
CA ARG A 114 -9.64 8.57 8.26
C ARG A 114 -10.70 9.66 8.43
N LEU A 115 -10.31 10.93 8.53
CA LEU A 115 -11.24 12.04 8.77
C LEU A 115 -12.28 12.18 7.63
N ILE A 116 -11.87 11.96 6.37
CA ILE A 116 -12.77 12.15 5.22
C ILE A 116 -13.86 11.09 5.13
N ALA A 117 -13.58 9.86 5.58
CA ALA A 117 -14.52 8.75 5.51
C ALA A 117 -15.46 8.71 6.72
N SER A 118 -15.05 9.31 7.84
CA SER A 118 -15.76 9.21 9.12
C SER A 118 -16.65 10.42 9.41
N ILE A 119 -16.11 11.64 9.34
CA ILE A 119 -16.82 12.84 9.79
C ILE A 119 -17.96 13.23 8.84
N PRO A 120 -17.77 13.30 7.51
CA PRO A 120 -18.85 13.70 6.60
C PRO A 120 -20.04 12.72 6.64
N VAL A 121 -19.78 11.42 6.84
CA VAL A 121 -20.81 10.38 6.96
C VAL A 121 -21.64 10.59 8.22
N ALA A 122 -20.99 10.84 9.36
CA ALA A 122 -21.67 11.14 10.62
C ALA A 122 -22.53 12.41 10.50
N VAL A 123 -22.00 13.45 9.85
CA VAL A 123 -22.69 14.73 9.63
C VAL A 123 -23.88 14.58 8.68
N ALA A 124 -23.72 13.86 7.57
CA ALA A 124 -24.79 13.56 6.63
C ALA A 124 -25.93 12.79 7.29
N LYS A 125 -25.60 11.77 8.10
CA LYS A 125 -26.57 11.01 8.89
C LYS A 125 -27.34 11.90 9.86
N ALA A 126 -26.65 12.80 10.57
CA ALA A 126 -27.28 13.73 11.50
C ALA A 126 -28.21 14.73 10.79
N ALA A 127 -27.76 15.28 9.65
CA ALA A 127 -28.55 16.19 8.83
C ALA A 127 -29.82 15.53 8.26
N MET A 128 -29.76 14.25 7.93
CA MET A 128 -30.92 13.45 7.52
C MET A 128 -31.88 13.23 8.69
N ALA A 129 -31.36 12.83 9.85
CA ALA A 129 -32.16 12.55 11.04
C ALA A 129 -32.86 13.81 11.58
N SER A 130 -32.24 14.98 11.50
CA SER A 130 -32.84 16.25 11.91
C SER A 130 -33.76 16.89 10.86
N GLY A 131 -33.93 16.26 9.69
CA GLY A 131 -34.82 16.73 8.64
C GLY A 131 -34.32 17.95 7.84
N VAL A 132 -33.07 18.37 8.01
CA VAL A 132 -32.50 19.52 7.28
C VAL A 132 -31.92 19.12 5.92
N ALA A 133 -31.69 17.83 5.67
CA ALA A 133 -31.22 17.28 4.41
C ALA A 133 -32.27 17.38 3.29
N ARG A 134 -31.88 17.89 2.12
CA ARG A 134 -32.74 17.92 0.91
C ARG A 134 -32.44 16.79 -0.08
N ARG A 135 -31.27 16.16 0.06
CA ARG A 135 -30.85 15.00 -0.72
C ARG A 135 -30.36 13.92 0.25
N PRO A 136 -31.27 13.12 0.84
CA PRO A 136 -30.87 12.02 1.72
C PRO A 136 -30.00 11.01 0.95
N ILE A 137 -29.05 10.41 1.67
CA ILE A 137 -28.18 9.35 1.16
C ILE A 137 -28.68 8.03 1.73
N ALA A 138 -29.14 7.12 0.87
CA ALA A 138 -29.69 5.83 1.28
C ALA A 138 -28.59 4.86 1.75
N ASP A 139 -27.48 4.79 1.01
CA ASP A 139 -26.33 3.96 1.34
C ASP A 139 -25.19 4.80 1.92
N LEU A 140 -25.15 4.89 3.24
CA LEU A 140 -24.08 5.59 3.95
C LEU A 140 -22.73 4.86 3.86
N ALA A 141 -22.72 3.54 3.65
CA ALA A 141 -21.49 2.78 3.51
C ALA A 141 -20.86 3.03 2.13
N GLY A 142 -21.65 3.00 1.05
CA GLY A 142 -21.21 3.40 -0.29
C GLY A 142 -20.80 4.88 -0.37
N TYR A 143 -21.45 5.75 0.40
CA TYR A 143 -21.03 7.14 0.52
C TYR A 143 -19.65 7.30 1.21
N ALA A 144 -19.41 6.56 2.30
CA ALA A 144 -18.10 6.53 2.95
C ALA A 144 -17.00 6.10 1.97
N LYS A 145 -17.24 5.02 1.21
CA LYS A 145 -16.34 4.54 0.15
C LYS A 145 -16.07 5.60 -0.92
N THR A 146 -17.12 6.26 -1.40
CA THR A 146 -16.99 7.34 -2.40
C THR A 146 -16.13 8.50 -1.90
N LEU A 147 -16.21 8.84 -0.61
CA LEU A 147 -15.40 9.89 -0.01
C LEU A 147 -13.92 9.47 0.12
N SER A 148 -13.65 8.23 0.54
CA SER A 148 -12.31 7.66 0.52
C SER A 148 -11.71 7.67 -0.90
N ALA A 149 -12.50 7.26 -1.89
CA ALA A 149 -12.12 7.25 -3.31
C ALA A 149 -11.87 8.63 -3.92
N ARG A 150 -12.35 9.72 -3.31
CA ARG A 150 -12.09 11.10 -3.79
C ARG A 150 -10.70 11.62 -3.42
N LEU A 151 -10.06 11.06 -2.41
CA LEU A 151 -8.65 11.38 -2.12
C LEU A 151 -7.72 10.73 -3.13
N ASP A 152 -8.11 9.56 -3.66
CA ASP A 152 -7.28 8.79 -4.57
C ASP A 152 -8.15 7.90 -5.48
N PRO A 153 -8.14 8.08 -6.82
CA PRO A 153 -8.86 7.20 -7.75
C PRO A 153 -8.49 5.72 -7.61
N THR A 154 -7.29 5.39 -7.10
CA THR A 154 -6.91 3.99 -6.83
C THR A 154 -7.56 3.38 -5.60
N ALA A 155 -8.10 4.17 -4.67
CA ALA A 155 -8.90 3.60 -3.59
C ALA A 155 -10.11 2.86 -4.16
N SER A 156 -10.72 3.34 -5.26
CA SER A 156 -11.80 2.59 -5.92
C SER A 156 -11.35 1.25 -6.53
N THR A 157 -10.15 1.17 -7.10
CA THR A 157 -9.60 -0.07 -7.67
C THR A 157 -9.20 -1.06 -6.59
N LEU A 158 -8.49 -0.61 -5.55
CA LEU A 158 -8.14 -1.43 -4.39
C LEU A 158 -9.40 -1.90 -3.64
N GLU A 159 -10.43 -1.05 -3.54
CA GLU A 159 -11.73 -1.42 -2.97
C GLU A 159 -12.41 -2.53 -3.79
N ALA A 160 -12.41 -2.42 -5.13
CA ALA A 160 -12.97 -3.47 -5.99
C ALA A 160 -12.21 -4.80 -5.83
N ILE A 161 -10.89 -4.75 -5.68
CA ILE A 161 -10.06 -5.91 -5.37
C ILE A 161 -10.42 -6.48 -3.98
N ALA A 162 -10.53 -5.62 -2.97
CA ALA A 162 -10.93 -5.97 -1.61
C ALA A 162 -12.29 -6.64 -1.55
N GLU A 163 -13.27 -6.19 -2.35
CA GLU A 163 -14.59 -6.82 -2.43
C GLU A 163 -14.54 -8.22 -3.03
N LYS A 164 -13.77 -8.43 -4.10
CA LYS A 164 -13.59 -9.76 -4.70
C LYS A 164 -12.93 -10.74 -3.76
N VAL A 165 -11.89 -10.30 -3.03
CA VAL A 165 -11.18 -11.11 -2.05
C VAL A 165 -12.08 -11.39 -0.84
N ARG A 166 -12.85 -10.41 -0.35
CA ARG A 166 -13.81 -10.64 0.75
C ARG A 166 -14.91 -11.64 0.37
N ALA A 167 -15.33 -11.65 -0.89
CA ALA A 167 -16.28 -12.64 -1.41
C ALA A 167 -15.66 -14.04 -1.56
N ASN A 168 -14.33 -14.14 -1.68
CA ASN A 168 -13.60 -15.37 -1.86
C ASN A 168 -12.34 -15.37 -0.96
N PRO A 169 -12.52 -15.47 0.37
CA PRO A 169 -11.43 -15.29 1.31
C PRO A 169 -10.28 -16.28 1.07
N LYS A 170 -9.04 -15.81 1.18
CA LYS A 170 -7.83 -16.59 0.87
C LYS A 170 -6.93 -16.80 2.08
N ARG A 171 -6.18 -17.89 2.05
CA ARG A 171 -5.16 -18.23 3.04
C ARG A 171 -3.81 -17.64 2.63
N VAL A 172 -3.34 -16.64 3.37
CA VAL A 172 -2.14 -15.87 3.01
C VAL A 172 -1.04 -16.03 4.07
N VAL A 173 0.15 -16.43 3.64
CA VAL A 173 1.32 -16.59 4.52
C VAL A 173 2.06 -15.27 4.69
N PHE A 174 2.29 -14.87 5.93
CA PHE A 174 3.14 -13.74 6.32
C PHE A 174 4.47 -14.32 6.84
N ALA A 175 5.51 -14.29 6.00
CA ALA A 175 6.74 -15.04 6.23
C ALA A 175 7.56 -14.54 7.43
N GLU A 176 7.57 -13.23 7.69
CA GLU A 176 8.20 -12.62 8.87
C GLU A 176 7.19 -12.51 10.03
N GLY A 177 6.62 -13.63 10.48
CA GLY A 177 5.54 -13.65 11.47
C GLY A 177 5.93 -13.14 12.86
N GLU A 178 7.22 -13.08 13.20
CA GLU A 178 7.72 -12.55 14.49
C GLU A 178 7.80 -11.01 14.53
N GLU A 179 7.60 -10.32 13.40
CA GLU A 179 7.74 -8.85 13.32
C GLU A 179 6.44 -8.11 13.65
N GLU A 180 6.51 -7.02 14.44
CA GLU A 180 5.36 -6.20 14.85
C GLU A 180 4.49 -5.80 13.64
N LYS A 181 5.11 -5.29 12.58
CA LYS A 181 4.38 -4.81 11.39
C LYS A 181 3.64 -5.94 10.67
N SER A 182 4.24 -7.13 10.64
CA SER A 182 3.67 -8.32 10.01
C SER A 182 2.45 -8.83 10.79
N ILE A 183 2.55 -8.91 12.11
CA ILE A 183 1.46 -9.31 13.00
C ILE A 183 0.27 -8.33 12.88
N ARG A 184 0.53 -7.03 12.90
CA ARG A 184 -0.51 -6.00 12.73
C ARG A 184 -1.19 -6.10 11.36
N ALA A 185 -0.43 -6.30 10.29
CA ALA A 185 -0.98 -6.44 8.93
C ALA A 185 -1.82 -7.73 8.79
N ALA A 186 -1.37 -8.84 9.37
CA ALA A 186 -2.11 -10.09 9.42
C ALA A 186 -3.45 -9.93 10.18
N LEU A 187 -3.44 -9.28 11.34
CA LEU A 187 -4.66 -8.99 12.10
C LEU A 187 -5.62 -8.08 11.32
N ALA A 188 -5.10 -7.06 10.64
CA ALA A 188 -5.90 -6.19 9.79
C ALA A 188 -6.52 -6.97 8.60
N PHE A 189 -5.75 -7.89 8.00
CA PHE A 189 -6.22 -8.76 6.91
C PHE A 189 -7.37 -9.66 7.36
N LEU A 190 -7.24 -10.26 8.56
CA LEU A 190 -8.29 -11.06 9.18
C LEU A 190 -9.54 -10.23 9.48
N ASN A 191 -9.38 -9.10 10.17
CA ASN A 191 -10.50 -8.23 10.58
C ASN A 191 -11.25 -7.62 9.38
N ALA A 192 -10.58 -7.40 8.26
CA ALA A 192 -11.20 -6.91 7.02
C ALA A 192 -11.99 -7.99 6.26
N GLY A 193 -11.92 -9.24 6.70
CA GLY A 193 -12.59 -10.40 6.09
C GLY A 193 -11.91 -10.89 4.82
N TYR A 194 -10.62 -10.63 4.63
CA TYR A 194 -9.88 -11.04 3.43
C TYR A 194 -9.48 -12.53 3.45
N GLY A 195 -9.51 -13.16 4.62
CA GLY A 195 -9.32 -14.60 4.78
C GLY A 195 -8.44 -14.95 5.98
N THR A 196 -7.68 -16.04 5.85
CA THR A 196 -6.91 -16.63 6.94
C THR A 196 -5.43 -16.24 6.81
N PRO A 197 -4.91 -15.31 7.63
CA PRO A 197 -3.49 -15.06 7.69
C PRO A 197 -2.77 -16.18 8.45
N VAL A 198 -1.59 -16.56 7.98
CA VAL A 198 -0.71 -17.53 8.64
C VAL A 198 0.64 -16.88 8.92
N LEU A 199 1.00 -16.73 10.19
CA LEU A 199 2.29 -16.18 10.61
C LEU A 199 3.35 -17.28 10.66
N ILE A 200 4.47 -17.08 9.95
CA ILE A 200 5.62 -17.99 10.08
C ILE A 200 6.57 -17.50 11.17
N GLY A 201 6.72 -18.29 12.23
CA GLY A 201 7.61 -17.93 13.34
C GLY A 201 7.46 -18.84 14.55
N ARG A 202 8.24 -18.56 15.60
CA ARG A 202 8.08 -19.24 16.89
C ARG A 202 6.86 -18.69 17.61
N GLU A 203 5.98 -19.61 18.00
CA GLU A 203 4.74 -19.30 18.72
C GLU A 203 4.99 -18.43 19.95
N GLU A 204 5.92 -18.82 20.82
CA GLU A 204 6.28 -18.06 22.02
C GLU A 204 6.67 -16.60 21.72
N ARG A 205 7.50 -16.36 20.69
CA ARG A 205 7.91 -14.99 20.31
C ARG A 205 6.79 -14.16 19.71
N ILE A 206 5.92 -14.81 18.95
CA ILE A 206 4.74 -14.14 18.37
C ILE A 206 3.79 -13.74 19.49
N GLN A 207 3.53 -14.64 20.45
CA GLN A 207 2.69 -14.37 21.61
C GLN A 207 3.26 -13.26 22.51
N GLU A 208 4.57 -13.30 22.80
CA GLU A 208 5.26 -12.20 23.50
C GLU A 208 5.05 -10.85 22.78
N THR A 209 5.19 -10.84 21.45
CA THR A 209 5.01 -9.62 20.65
C THR A 209 3.56 -9.14 20.68
N ILE A 210 2.58 -10.04 20.53
CA ILE A 210 1.16 -9.73 20.62
C ILE A 210 0.82 -9.10 21.99
N GLN A 211 1.29 -9.72 23.08
CA GLN A 211 1.06 -9.23 24.43
C GLN A 211 1.70 -7.86 24.67
N ALA A 212 2.94 -7.66 24.22
CA ALA A 212 3.65 -6.38 24.35
C ALA A 212 2.94 -5.24 23.61
N LEU A 213 2.28 -5.55 22.48
CA LEU A 213 1.54 -4.59 21.67
C LEU A 213 0.09 -4.37 22.15
N GLY A 214 -0.44 -5.27 22.98
CA GLY A 214 -1.83 -5.22 23.45
C GLY A 214 -2.85 -5.43 22.33
N LEU A 215 -2.53 -6.30 21.35
CA LEU A 215 -3.38 -6.53 20.18
C LEU A 215 -4.54 -7.48 20.51
N HIS A 216 -5.71 -6.93 20.75
CA HIS A 216 -6.93 -7.73 20.96
C HIS A 216 -7.33 -8.51 19.70
N GLY A 217 -7.70 -9.78 19.85
CA GLY A 217 -8.14 -10.64 18.74
C GLY A 217 -7.01 -11.30 17.95
N ALA A 218 -5.75 -11.00 18.27
CA ALA A 218 -4.59 -11.64 17.65
C ALA A 218 -4.45 -13.13 18.00
N GLU A 219 -5.14 -13.61 19.05
CA GLU A 219 -5.25 -15.04 19.39
C GLU A 219 -5.83 -15.89 18.25
N ALA A 220 -6.60 -15.27 17.34
CA ALA A 220 -7.18 -15.94 16.18
C ALA A 220 -6.21 -16.12 15.01
N LEU A 221 -5.01 -15.54 15.08
CA LEU A 221 -3.99 -15.68 14.05
C LEU A 221 -3.36 -17.07 14.12
N GLU A 222 -3.30 -17.74 12.97
CA GLU A 222 -2.63 -19.03 12.89
C GLU A 222 -1.12 -18.84 12.87
N VAL A 223 -0.41 -19.64 13.68
CA VAL A 223 1.05 -19.66 13.72
C VAL A 223 1.56 -21.01 13.24
N LEU A 224 2.45 -20.99 12.25
CA LEU A 224 3.14 -22.17 11.76
C LEU A 224 4.66 -21.96 11.74
N ASN A 225 5.39 -23.06 11.81
CA ASN A 225 6.80 -23.12 11.51
C ASN A 225 7.18 -24.56 11.17
N ALA A 226 8.43 -24.78 10.77
CA ALA A 226 8.93 -26.10 10.45
C ALA A 226 8.86 -27.09 11.64
N ARG A 227 8.94 -26.64 12.90
CA ARG A 227 8.81 -27.54 14.07
C ARG A 227 7.38 -28.04 14.26
N LEU A 228 6.39 -27.21 13.92
CA LEU A 228 4.97 -27.50 14.11
C LEU A 228 4.32 -28.21 12.90
N SER A 229 4.94 -28.13 11.72
CA SER A 229 4.39 -28.67 10.49
C SER A 229 4.71 -30.15 10.28
N ASP A 230 3.68 -30.92 9.93
CA ASP A 230 3.77 -32.31 9.47
C ASP A 230 4.09 -32.43 7.97
N ARG A 231 4.05 -31.32 7.23
CA ARG A 231 4.29 -31.23 5.78
C ARG A 231 5.77 -31.22 5.39
N ASN A 232 6.68 -31.08 6.36
CA ASN A 232 8.12 -30.96 6.09
C ASN A 232 8.68 -32.06 5.18
N PRO A 233 8.34 -33.36 5.34
CA PRO A 233 8.84 -34.39 4.44
C PRO A 233 8.47 -34.11 2.97
N ALA A 234 7.21 -33.74 2.70
CA ALA A 234 6.73 -33.40 1.37
C ALA A 234 7.43 -32.15 0.81
N TYR A 235 7.67 -31.15 1.66
CA TYR A 235 8.39 -29.91 1.30
C TYR A 235 9.83 -30.20 0.91
N ILE A 236 10.50 -31.07 1.66
CA ILE A 236 11.88 -31.49 1.40
C ILE A 236 11.96 -32.28 0.10
N ASP A 237 11.02 -33.21 -0.13
CA ASP A 237 10.94 -33.98 -1.37
C ASP A 237 10.72 -33.09 -2.59
N ALA A 238 9.78 -32.14 -2.52
CA ALA A 238 9.51 -31.19 -3.59
C ALA A 238 10.72 -30.30 -3.90
N LEU A 239 11.35 -29.72 -2.86
CA LEU A 239 12.53 -28.88 -3.03
C LEU A 239 13.72 -29.66 -3.59
N TYR A 240 13.97 -30.87 -3.08
CA TYR A 240 15.06 -31.73 -3.54
C TYR A 240 14.84 -32.16 -4.99
N ALA A 241 13.64 -32.57 -5.38
CA ALA A 241 13.32 -32.94 -6.75
C ALA A 241 13.66 -31.83 -7.76
N ARG A 242 13.44 -30.56 -7.37
CA ARG A 242 13.76 -29.38 -8.18
C ARG A 242 15.25 -29.06 -8.24
N LEU A 243 15.98 -29.25 -7.14
CA LEU A 243 17.35 -28.75 -6.99
C LEU A 243 18.44 -29.83 -7.06
N GLN A 244 18.10 -31.11 -7.07
CA GLN A 244 19.06 -32.23 -7.11
C GLN A 244 20.01 -32.16 -8.31
N ARG A 245 19.51 -31.76 -9.50
CA ARG A 245 20.34 -31.59 -10.70
C ARG A 245 21.14 -30.27 -10.73
N LYS A 246 20.93 -29.42 -9.73
CA LYS A 246 21.72 -28.20 -9.48
C LYS A 246 22.73 -28.42 -8.33
N GLY A 247 22.96 -29.67 -7.93
CA GLY A 247 23.97 -30.06 -6.94
C GLY A 247 23.54 -29.99 -5.48
N ILE A 248 22.27 -29.68 -5.18
CA ILE A 248 21.76 -29.64 -3.81
C ILE A 248 21.52 -31.06 -3.29
N LEU A 249 22.08 -31.39 -2.12
CA LEU A 249 21.83 -32.68 -1.46
C LEU A 249 20.50 -32.65 -0.69
N ARG A 250 19.91 -33.83 -0.46
CA ARG A 250 18.66 -33.95 0.33
C ARG A 250 18.77 -33.33 1.72
N ARG A 251 19.93 -33.47 2.38
CA ARG A 251 20.20 -32.84 3.69
C ARG A 251 20.20 -31.31 3.63
N ASP A 252 20.65 -30.73 2.51
CA ASP A 252 20.68 -29.28 2.32
C ASP A 252 19.28 -28.76 2.06
N ALA A 253 18.47 -29.48 1.27
CA ALA A 253 17.05 -29.22 1.12
C ALA A 253 16.32 -29.29 2.47
N ALA A 254 16.60 -30.30 3.29
CA ALA A 254 16.08 -30.40 4.65
C ALA A 254 16.44 -29.18 5.50
N ARG A 255 17.72 -28.79 5.53
CA ARG A 255 18.17 -27.60 6.25
C ARG A 255 17.44 -26.33 5.77
N MET A 256 17.32 -26.15 4.45
CA MET A 256 16.64 -25.00 3.83
C MET A 256 15.16 -24.94 4.24
N VAL A 257 14.41 -26.04 4.15
CA VAL A 257 13.00 -26.10 4.59
C VAL A 257 12.85 -25.78 6.07
N ASN A 258 13.75 -26.28 6.91
CA ASN A 258 13.64 -26.10 8.36
C ASN A 258 14.10 -24.74 8.88
N GLN A 259 14.97 -24.03 8.14
CA GLN A 259 15.62 -22.81 8.63
C GLN A 259 15.26 -21.56 7.83
N GLU A 260 14.85 -21.69 6.57
CA GLU A 260 14.57 -20.55 5.69
C GLU A 260 13.05 -20.34 5.55
N ARG A 261 12.51 -19.39 6.33
CA ARG A 261 11.07 -19.03 6.33
C ARG A 261 10.48 -18.77 4.95
N ASN A 262 11.23 -18.15 4.04
CA ASN A 262 10.74 -17.81 2.70
C ASN A 262 10.62 -19.05 1.81
N ILE A 263 11.54 -20.01 1.98
CA ILE A 263 11.46 -21.30 1.28
C ILE A 263 10.29 -22.11 1.83
N PHE A 264 10.13 -22.14 3.16
CA PHE A 264 9.00 -22.80 3.81
C PHE A 264 7.66 -22.22 3.33
N ALA A 265 7.50 -20.88 3.36
CA ALA A 265 6.31 -20.19 2.89
C ALA A 265 6.06 -20.40 1.39
N ALA A 266 7.09 -20.35 0.55
CA ALA A 266 6.94 -20.60 -0.89
C ALA A 266 6.51 -22.05 -1.17
N LEU A 267 6.97 -23.03 -0.38
CA LEU A 267 6.55 -24.43 -0.50
C LEU A 267 5.10 -24.63 -0.04
N MET A 268 4.66 -23.93 1.01
CA MET A 268 3.24 -23.92 1.39
C MET A 268 2.36 -23.48 0.22
N VAL A 269 2.74 -22.38 -0.46
CA VAL A 269 1.98 -21.88 -1.60
C VAL A 269 2.07 -22.83 -2.80
N ALA A 270 3.28 -23.32 -3.13
CA ALA A 270 3.48 -24.18 -4.28
C ALA A 270 2.74 -25.52 -4.18
N LEU A 271 2.58 -26.05 -2.96
CA LEU A 271 1.91 -27.34 -2.71
C LEU A 271 0.46 -27.19 -2.25
N GLY A 272 -0.09 -25.97 -2.24
CA GLY A 272 -1.51 -25.70 -1.97
C GLY A 272 -1.91 -25.69 -0.50
N ASP A 273 -0.94 -25.63 0.42
CA ASP A 273 -1.19 -25.46 1.87
C ASP A 273 -1.45 -23.98 2.25
N ALA A 274 -1.21 -23.07 1.31
CA ALA A 274 -1.64 -21.68 1.31
C ALA A 274 -1.91 -21.19 -0.12
N ASP A 275 -2.69 -20.12 -0.27
CA ASP A 275 -3.05 -19.56 -1.56
C ASP A 275 -2.03 -18.52 -2.06
N ALA A 276 -1.41 -17.79 -1.12
CA ALA A 276 -0.47 -16.72 -1.43
C ALA A 276 0.54 -16.49 -0.29
N MET A 277 1.61 -15.74 -0.55
CA MET A 277 2.54 -15.29 0.48
C MET A 277 2.98 -13.83 0.33
N VAL A 278 3.34 -13.22 1.45
CA VAL A 278 4.04 -11.93 1.54
C VAL A 278 5.30 -12.08 2.39
N THR A 279 6.41 -11.51 1.93
CA THR A 279 7.71 -11.50 2.62
C THR A 279 8.46 -10.19 2.36
N GLY A 280 9.63 -9.98 2.97
CA GLY A 280 10.60 -8.97 2.54
C GLY A 280 10.99 -7.95 3.62
N LEU A 281 10.32 -7.98 4.79
CA LEU A 281 10.55 -6.99 5.85
C LEU A 281 11.97 -7.04 6.44
N THR A 282 12.62 -8.20 6.40
CA THR A 282 13.89 -8.43 7.11
C THR A 282 15.03 -8.91 6.21
N ARG A 283 14.81 -9.04 4.89
CA ARG A 283 15.79 -9.53 3.93
C ARG A 283 15.82 -8.67 2.67
N SER A 284 16.96 -8.65 1.99
CA SER A 284 17.06 -7.94 0.71
C SER A 284 16.11 -8.55 -0.31
N TYR A 285 15.55 -7.70 -1.17
CA TYR A 285 14.61 -8.11 -2.20
C TYR A 285 15.16 -9.25 -3.07
N SER A 286 16.43 -9.15 -3.48
CA SER A 286 17.10 -10.16 -4.31
C SER A 286 17.17 -11.54 -3.65
N VAL A 287 17.43 -11.59 -2.33
CA VAL A 287 17.47 -12.86 -1.58
C VAL A 287 16.08 -13.46 -1.47
N ALA A 288 15.06 -12.65 -1.16
CA ALA A 288 13.68 -13.11 -1.10
C ALA A 288 13.21 -13.63 -2.47
N LEU A 289 13.51 -12.90 -3.55
CA LEU A 289 13.16 -13.28 -4.92
C LEU A 289 13.85 -14.57 -5.35
N ASP A 290 15.15 -14.72 -5.09
CA ASP A 290 15.90 -15.96 -5.39
C ASP A 290 15.31 -17.15 -4.62
N GLN A 291 14.95 -16.97 -3.34
CA GLN A 291 14.33 -18.02 -2.54
C GLN A 291 12.94 -18.39 -3.09
N ILE A 292 12.11 -17.42 -3.47
CA ILE A 292 10.78 -17.69 -4.06
C ILE A 292 10.90 -18.38 -5.41
N THR A 293 11.74 -17.88 -6.32
CA THR A 293 11.87 -18.37 -7.70
C THR A 293 12.57 -19.74 -7.80
N ARG A 294 13.23 -20.21 -6.75
CA ARG A 294 13.68 -21.61 -6.64
C ARG A 294 12.52 -22.60 -6.53
N ILE A 295 11.38 -22.16 -6.00
CA ILE A 295 10.21 -23.00 -5.71
C ILE A 295 9.07 -22.72 -6.69
N ILE A 296 8.72 -21.45 -6.87
CA ILE A 296 7.61 -21.02 -7.72
C ILE A 296 8.15 -20.60 -9.08
N ASP A 297 7.75 -21.33 -10.11
CA ASP A 297 8.13 -21.05 -11.50
C ASP A 297 7.40 -19.82 -12.05
N PRO A 298 7.93 -19.16 -13.09
CA PRO A 298 7.16 -18.22 -13.89
C PRO A 298 5.93 -18.91 -14.52
N SER A 299 4.85 -18.17 -14.73
CA SER A 299 3.70 -18.66 -15.52
C SER A 299 4.14 -18.97 -16.97
N PRO A 300 3.53 -19.95 -17.65
CA PRO A 300 3.87 -20.29 -19.02
C PRO A 300 3.82 -19.07 -19.95
N GLY A 301 4.96 -18.73 -20.57
CA GLY A 301 5.08 -17.58 -21.46
C GLY A 301 5.20 -16.22 -20.76
N GLU A 302 5.23 -16.16 -19.43
CA GLU A 302 5.45 -14.93 -18.66
C GLU A 302 6.90 -14.80 -18.20
N LEU A 303 7.32 -13.54 -17.99
CA LEU A 303 8.56 -13.23 -17.26
C LEU A 303 8.19 -12.68 -15.89
N VAL A 304 9.03 -13.00 -14.90
CA VAL A 304 8.89 -12.45 -13.55
C VAL A 304 9.50 -11.05 -13.52
N PHE A 305 8.72 -10.04 -13.19
CA PHE A 305 9.19 -8.66 -13.06
C PHE A 305 8.37 -7.88 -12.03
N GLY A 306 8.88 -6.74 -11.56
CA GLY A 306 8.17 -5.84 -10.67
C GLY A 306 7.43 -4.76 -11.44
N LYS A 307 6.19 -4.48 -11.07
CA LYS A 307 5.47 -3.27 -11.53
C LYS A 307 5.19 -2.36 -10.34
N THR A 308 5.34 -1.05 -10.52
CA THR A 308 4.95 -0.05 -9.53
C THR A 308 3.80 0.78 -10.08
N LEU A 309 2.78 1.01 -9.27
CA LEU A 309 1.70 1.91 -9.57
C LEU A 309 2.00 3.26 -8.93
N LEU A 310 2.03 4.30 -9.75
CA LEU A 310 2.15 5.68 -9.31
C LEU A 310 0.81 6.37 -9.53
N ILE A 311 0.26 6.94 -8.47
CA ILE A 311 -0.98 7.71 -8.54
C ILE A 311 -0.72 9.12 -8.08
N ALA A 312 -0.83 10.05 -9.02
CA ALA A 312 -0.59 11.46 -8.76
C ALA A 312 -1.59 12.29 -9.55
N ARG A 313 -2.18 13.32 -8.91
CA ARG A 313 -3.07 14.30 -9.55
C ARG A 313 -4.21 13.66 -10.34
N GLY A 314 -4.79 12.58 -9.83
CA GLY A 314 -5.90 11.87 -10.45
C GLY A 314 -5.52 10.96 -11.64
N ARG A 315 -4.22 10.73 -11.90
CA ARG A 315 -3.73 9.84 -12.95
C ARG A 315 -3.04 8.63 -12.35
N THR A 316 -3.31 7.46 -12.91
CA THR A 316 -2.59 6.21 -12.60
C THR A 316 -1.60 5.92 -13.71
N VAL A 317 -0.34 5.74 -13.34
CA VAL A 317 0.76 5.39 -14.25
C VAL A 317 1.43 4.13 -13.72
N PHE A 318 1.57 3.12 -14.57
CA PHE A 318 2.32 1.91 -14.28
C PHE A 318 3.78 2.10 -14.68
N ILE A 319 4.71 1.62 -13.87
CA ILE A 319 6.15 1.65 -14.13
C ILE A 319 6.67 0.21 -14.06
N ALA A 320 7.36 -0.26 -15.09
CA ALA A 320 7.94 -1.61 -15.13
C ALA A 320 9.24 -1.62 -15.93
N ASP A 321 10.28 -2.39 -15.61
CA ASP A 321 10.47 -3.25 -14.44
C ASP A 321 11.08 -2.49 -13.27
N THR A 322 10.48 -2.60 -12.09
CA THR A 322 10.93 -1.92 -10.87
C THR A 322 11.60 -2.83 -9.86
N ALA A 323 11.82 -4.12 -10.16
CA ALA A 323 12.34 -5.06 -9.16
C ALA A 323 13.33 -6.13 -9.64
N VAL A 324 13.28 -6.60 -10.89
CA VAL A 324 13.95 -7.86 -11.27
C VAL A 324 15.14 -7.65 -12.22
N HIS A 325 14.93 -7.05 -13.38
CA HIS A 325 15.93 -6.99 -14.44
C HIS A 325 16.78 -5.73 -14.34
N GLU A 326 18.06 -5.89 -13.97
CA GLU A 326 18.99 -4.77 -13.79
C GLU A 326 19.24 -3.99 -15.08
N THR A 327 19.59 -4.70 -16.14
CA THR A 327 19.94 -4.17 -17.46
C THR A 327 19.32 -5.04 -18.57
N PRO A 328 17.98 -5.06 -18.69
CA PRO A 328 17.29 -5.96 -19.63
C PRO A 328 17.72 -5.71 -21.08
N GLY A 329 17.90 -6.80 -21.84
CA GLY A 329 18.11 -6.76 -23.29
C GLY A 329 16.81 -6.42 -24.06
N PRO A 330 16.89 -6.18 -25.37
CA PRO A 330 15.74 -5.80 -26.19
C PRO A 330 14.58 -6.80 -26.11
N GLU A 331 14.87 -8.10 -26.08
CA GLU A 331 13.89 -9.18 -26.02
C GLU A 331 13.11 -9.16 -24.70
N ILE A 332 13.82 -8.90 -23.58
CA ILE A 332 13.20 -8.79 -22.26
C ILE A 332 12.34 -7.54 -22.19
N ILE A 333 12.81 -6.39 -22.70
CA ILE A 333 12.04 -5.15 -22.73
C ILE A 333 10.75 -5.34 -23.56
N ALA A 334 10.84 -5.91 -24.76
CA ALA A 334 9.69 -6.19 -25.61
C ALA A 334 8.70 -7.14 -24.90
N HIS A 335 9.19 -8.19 -24.23
CA HIS A 335 8.35 -9.13 -23.51
C HIS A 335 7.66 -8.53 -22.28
N ILE A 336 8.35 -7.69 -21.51
CA ILE A 336 7.76 -6.93 -20.40
C ILE A 336 6.70 -5.97 -20.93
N THR A 337 6.96 -5.32 -22.07
CA THR A 337 6.00 -4.41 -22.73
C THR A 337 4.69 -5.13 -23.07
N ARG A 338 4.76 -6.29 -23.74
CA ARG A 338 3.56 -7.10 -24.07
C ARG A 338 2.80 -7.53 -22.82
N GLN A 339 3.51 -8.05 -21.80
CA GLN A 339 2.87 -8.47 -20.56
C GLN A 339 2.24 -7.29 -19.80
N MET A 340 2.87 -6.12 -19.82
CA MET A 340 2.30 -4.92 -19.20
C MET A 340 1.07 -4.41 -19.92
N ALA A 341 1.02 -4.50 -21.25
CA ALA A 341 -0.18 -4.16 -22.02
C ALA A 341 -1.37 -5.04 -21.61
N ALA A 342 -1.15 -6.37 -21.53
CA ALA A 342 -2.16 -7.31 -21.08
C ALA A 342 -2.60 -7.05 -19.61
N LYS A 343 -1.65 -6.77 -18.72
CA LYS A 343 -1.92 -6.47 -17.30
C LYS A 343 -2.67 -5.15 -17.12
N ALA A 344 -2.33 -4.10 -17.88
CA ALA A 344 -3.05 -2.83 -17.86
C ALA A 344 -4.51 -2.99 -18.32
N ARG A 345 -4.75 -3.78 -19.38
CA ARG A 345 -6.12 -4.12 -19.84
C ARG A 345 -6.94 -4.82 -18.75
N ARG A 346 -6.36 -5.80 -18.04
CA ARG A 346 -7.02 -6.49 -16.91
C ARG A 346 -7.41 -5.53 -15.78
N TRP A 347 -6.65 -4.46 -15.61
CA TRP A 347 -6.91 -3.40 -14.63
C TRP A 347 -7.87 -2.32 -15.15
N GLY A 348 -8.48 -2.52 -16.33
CA GLY A 348 -9.46 -1.61 -16.91
C GLY A 348 -8.86 -0.39 -17.62
N HIS A 349 -7.55 -0.40 -17.89
CA HIS A 349 -6.87 0.68 -18.60
C HIS A 349 -6.59 0.31 -20.06
N GLU A 350 -6.95 1.21 -20.99
CA GLU A 350 -6.48 1.11 -22.38
C GLU A 350 -4.98 1.42 -22.41
N PRO A 351 -4.11 0.47 -22.81
CA PRO A 351 -2.67 0.58 -22.63
C PRO A 351 -2.04 1.54 -23.66
N ARG A 352 -1.29 2.51 -23.14
CA ARG A 352 -0.41 3.42 -23.90
C ARG A 352 0.98 3.35 -23.30
N LEU A 353 1.86 2.58 -23.94
CA LEU A 353 3.17 2.23 -23.39
C LEU A 353 4.26 3.10 -23.99
N ALA A 354 5.00 3.81 -23.15
CA ALA A 354 6.23 4.48 -23.56
C ALA A 354 7.44 3.64 -23.14
N LEU A 355 8.29 3.28 -24.10
CA LEU A 355 9.58 2.67 -23.83
C LEU A 355 10.59 3.78 -23.55
N LEU A 356 10.99 3.90 -22.28
CA LEU A 356 11.73 5.04 -21.79
C LEU A 356 13.24 4.92 -22.03
N SER A 357 13.84 6.07 -22.30
CA SER A 357 15.28 6.32 -22.39
C SER A 357 15.56 7.73 -21.85
N TYR A 358 16.83 8.10 -21.79
CA TYR A 358 17.21 9.50 -21.63
C TYR A 358 17.31 10.24 -22.99
N SER A 359 17.29 9.49 -24.09
CA SER A 359 17.23 10.00 -25.47
C SER A 359 15.79 10.08 -25.97
N ASN A 360 15.58 10.93 -26.96
CA ASN A 360 14.35 10.99 -27.74
C ASN A 360 14.64 10.59 -29.19
N PHE A 361 14.13 9.44 -29.62
CA PHE A 361 14.15 8.95 -31.01
C PHE A 361 15.51 9.10 -31.71
N GLY A 362 16.59 8.79 -31.00
CA GLY A 362 17.97 8.75 -31.50
C GLY A 362 18.85 9.92 -31.16
N ASN A 363 18.37 10.87 -30.36
CA ASN A 363 19.19 11.98 -29.90
C ASN A 363 19.21 12.08 -28.36
N PRO A 364 20.39 12.04 -27.71
CA PRO A 364 21.69 11.66 -28.27
C PRO A 364 21.77 10.16 -28.61
N GLN A 365 22.70 9.79 -29.49
CA GLN A 365 22.96 8.38 -29.79
C GLN A 365 23.71 7.71 -28.64
N SER A 366 23.29 6.50 -28.28
CA SER A 366 24.00 5.66 -27.33
C SER A 366 23.59 4.19 -27.44
N ALA A 367 24.46 3.29 -27.00
CA ALA A 367 24.17 1.86 -26.93
C ALA A 367 22.97 1.56 -26.01
N GLN A 368 22.80 2.33 -24.92
CA GLN A 368 21.67 2.15 -24.00
C GLN A 368 20.34 2.54 -24.66
N ALA A 369 20.34 3.59 -25.49
CA ALA A 369 19.16 4.02 -26.26
C ALA A 369 18.86 3.05 -27.40
N GLU A 370 19.89 2.58 -28.10
CA GLU A 370 19.78 1.60 -29.18
C GLU A 370 19.09 0.32 -28.70
N ARG A 371 19.46 -0.18 -27.52
CA ARG A 371 18.82 -1.34 -26.90
C ARG A 371 17.30 -1.19 -26.71
N VAL A 372 16.83 0.02 -26.37
CA VAL A 372 15.39 0.29 -26.22
C VAL A 372 14.72 0.38 -27.59
N ARG A 373 15.40 0.98 -28.57
CA ARG A 373 14.92 1.02 -29.96
C ARG A 373 14.80 -0.36 -30.60
N ASP A 374 15.77 -1.23 -30.33
CA ASP A 374 15.72 -2.62 -30.79
C ASP A 374 14.48 -3.34 -30.22
N ALA A 375 14.09 -3.04 -28.98
CA ALA A 375 12.86 -3.56 -28.41
C ALA A 375 11.61 -3.06 -29.14
N VAL A 376 11.58 -1.79 -29.58
CA VAL A 376 10.51 -1.24 -30.42
C VAL A 376 10.46 -1.95 -31.78
N ALA A 377 11.62 -2.17 -32.41
CA ALA A 377 11.70 -2.89 -33.68
C ALA A 377 11.24 -4.36 -33.57
N LEU A 378 11.50 -5.02 -32.43
CA LEU A 378 10.98 -6.35 -32.14
C LEU A 378 9.44 -6.35 -32.02
N LEU A 379 8.88 -5.39 -31.30
CA LEU A 379 7.42 -5.24 -31.17
C LEU A 379 6.75 -4.98 -32.54
N ASP A 380 7.40 -4.20 -33.41
CA ASP A 380 6.93 -3.93 -34.78
C ASP A 380 6.90 -5.20 -35.62
N LYS A 381 7.97 -5.99 -35.56
CA LYS A 381 8.09 -7.24 -36.31
C LYS A 381 7.04 -8.28 -35.89
N GLU A 382 6.65 -8.26 -34.62
CA GLU A 382 5.66 -9.18 -34.08
C GLU A 382 4.21 -8.73 -34.28
N GLY A 383 3.98 -7.45 -34.65
CA GLY A 383 2.64 -6.93 -34.87
C GLY A 383 1.83 -6.74 -33.59
N ALA A 384 2.41 -6.07 -32.58
CA ALA A 384 1.72 -5.80 -31.32
C ALA A 384 0.40 -5.03 -31.51
N ASP A 385 -0.64 -5.42 -30.76
CA ASP A 385 -2.03 -4.97 -30.91
C ASP A 385 -2.43 -3.82 -29.97
N PHE A 386 -1.45 -3.14 -29.37
CA PHE A 386 -1.63 -2.08 -28.39
C PHE A 386 -0.83 -0.84 -28.78
N GLU A 387 -1.13 0.29 -28.16
CA GLU A 387 -0.44 1.55 -28.43
C GLU A 387 0.90 1.59 -27.70
N TYR A 388 2.01 1.70 -28.44
CA TYR A 388 3.35 1.87 -27.88
C TYR A 388 4.25 2.71 -28.77
N ASP A 389 5.25 3.34 -28.18
CA ASP A 389 6.34 3.99 -28.92
C ASP A 389 7.61 4.16 -28.06
N GLY A 390 8.72 4.50 -28.71
CA GLY A 390 10.01 4.78 -28.08
C GLY A 390 11.19 4.68 -29.06
N GLU A 391 12.42 4.88 -28.62
CA GLU A 391 12.77 5.25 -27.25
C GLU A 391 12.54 6.76 -26.99
N MET A 392 12.03 7.12 -25.81
CA MET A 392 11.75 8.52 -25.47
C MET A 392 11.97 8.84 -23.98
N ALA A 393 12.16 10.12 -23.68
CA ALA A 393 12.26 10.62 -22.31
C ALA A 393 10.88 10.72 -21.63
N ALA A 394 10.89 10.72 -20.30
CA ALA A 394 9.67 10.69 -19.49
C ALA A 394 8.81 11.96 -19.65
N ASP A 395 9.43 13.12 -19.89
CA ASP A 395 8.73 14.37 -20.19
C ASP A 395 7.96 14.28 -21.51
N VAL A 396 8.57 13.75 -22.57
CA VAL A 396 7.89 13.51 -23.86
C VAL A 396 6.76 12.50 -23.72
N ALA A 397 6.95 11.44 -22.94
CA ALA A 397 5.94 10.40 -22.73
C ALA A 397 4.70 10.88 -21.97
N LEU A 398 4.85 11.86 -21.07
CA LEU A 398 3.82 12.28 -20.12
C LEU A 398 3.20 13.65 -20.43
N ASP A 399 3.86 14.48 -21.25
CA ASP A 399 3.42 15.83 -21.62
C ASP A 399 2.96 15.88 -23.10
N PRO A 400 1.64 16.05 -23.35
CA PRO A 400 1.11 16.21 -24.70
C PRO A 400 1.73 17.36 -25.50
N GLU A 401 2.12 18.45 -24.84
CA GLU A 401 2.72 19.60 -25.53
C GLU A 401 4.13 19.24 -26.03
N MET A 402 4.92 18.53 -25.23
CA MET A 402 6.22 18.01 -25.64
C MET A 402 6.09 17.00 -26.78
N MET A 403 5.07 16.15 -26.72
CA MET A 403 4.80 15.14 -27.74
C MET A 403 4.52 15.74 -29.13
N LYS A 404 3.96 16.96 -29.21
CA LYS A 404 3.72 17.65 -30.50
C LYS A 404 4.99 17.92 -31.31
N HIS A 405 6.15 17.97 -30.68
CA HIS A 405 7.44 18.09 -31.37
C HIS A 405 7.82 16.81 -32.14
N TYR A 406 7.13 15.69 -31.88
CA TYR A 406 7.34 14.38 -32.49
C TYR A 406 6.03 13.91 -33.13
N PRO A 407 5.58 14.52 -34.25
CA PRO A 407 4.26 14.24 -34.85
C PRO A 407 4.11 12.82 -35.41
N PHE A 408 5.22 12.08 -35.53
CA PHE A 408 5.23 10.66 -35.90
C PHE A 408 5.03 9.73 -34.70
N CYS A 409 5.02 10.25 -33.46
CA CYS A 409 4.79 9.48 -32.25
C CYS A 409 3.43 8.78 -32.34
N ARG A 410 3.43 7.47 -32.08
CA ARG A 410 2.26 6.59 -32.19
C ARG A 410 1.30 6.77 -31.03
N LEU A 411 1.76 7.38 -29.93
CA LEU A 411 0.94 7.64 -28.76
C LEU A 411 -0.09 8.74 -29.05
N LYS A 412 -1.39 8.45 -28.84
CA LYS A 412 -2.52 9.38 -29.03
C LYS A 412 -2.70 10.33 -27.85
N GLY A 413 -1.96 10.12 -26.77
CA GLY A 413 -1.98 10.94 -25.57
C GLY A 413 -0.92 10.47 -24.57
N PRO A 414 -0.91 11.03 -23.34
CA PRO A 414 0.08 10.65 -22.34
C PRO A 414 0.08 9.14 -22.07
N ALA A 415 1.28 8.59 -21.99
CA ALA A 415 1.50 7.21 -21.60
C ALA A 415 0.93 6.96 -20.20
N ASN A 416 0.30 5.81 -20.03
CA ASN A 416 -0.14 5.30 -18.72
C ASN A 416 0.68 4.09 -18.27
N VAL A 417 1.59 3.60 -19.12
CA VAL A 417 2.56 2.57 -18.79
C VAL A 417 3.93 3.04 -19.24
N LEU A 418 4.89 3.02 -18.33
CA LEU A 418 6.28 3.43 -18.56
C LEU A 418 7.16 2.20 -18.44
N ILE A 419 7.78 1.81 -19.55
CA ILE A 419 8.74 0.71 -19.60
C ILE A 419 10.14 1.29 -19.39
N MET A 420 10.72 1.02 -18.23
CA MET A 420 12.00 1.54 -17.79
C MET A 420 13.17 0.80 -18.47
N PRO A 421 14.26 1.49 -18.83
CA PRO A 421 15.40 0.88 -19.50
C PRO A 421 16.25 -0.01 -18.58
N GLY A 422 16.01 0.00 -17.27
CA GLY A 422 16.70 -0.86 -16.30
C GLY A 422 16.36 -0.52 -14.86
N LEU A 423 16.67 -1.45 -13.95
CA LEU A 423 16.29 -1.38 -12.54
C LEU A 423 16.78 -0.12 -11.83
N TYR A 424 17.99 0.36 -12.16
CA TYR A 424 18.55 1.58 -11.56
C TYR A 424 17.64 2.79 -11.83
N SER A 425 17.20 2.97 -13.08
CA SER A 425 16.31 4.08 -13.47
C SER A 425 14.92 3.94 -12.83
N ALA A 426 14.40 2.71 -12.78
CA ALA A 426 13.11 2.39 -12.22
C ALA A 426 13.05 2.60 -10.70
N ALA A 427 14.05 2.09 -9.97
CA ALA A 427 14.13 2.18 -8.53
C ALA A 427 14.41 3.60 -8.04
N ILE A 428 15.30 4.33 -8.71
CA ILE A 428 15.56 5.75 -8.38
C ILE A 428 14.30 6.58 -8.64
N GLY A 429 13.70 6.43 -9.83
CA GLY A 429 12.51 7.21 -10.22
C GLY A 429 11.31 6.97 -9.29
N SER A 430 10.97 5.71 -9.02
CA SER A 430 9.82 5.37 -8.17
C SER A 430 10.01 5.84 -6.72
N LYS A 431 11.21 5.71 -6.16
CA LYS A 431 11.50 6.19 -4.79
C LYS A 431 11.52 7.71 -4.67
N LEU A 432 12.04 8.42 -5.68
CA LEU A 432 11.96 9.88 -5.72
C LEU A 432 10.50 10.33 -5.75
N MET A 433 9.66 9.68 -6.56
CA MET A 433 8.22 9.95 -6.59
C MET A 433 7.53 9.63 -5.26
N GLN A 434 7.92 8.54 -4.59
CA GLN A 434 7.36 8.18 -3.29
C GLN A 434 7.71 9.22 -2.22
N LYS A 435 8.94 9.74 -2.20
CA LYS A 435 9.40 10.65 -1.13
C LYS A 435 9.12 12.12 -1.43
N LEU A 436 9.04 12.54 -2.70
CA LEU A 436 8.92 13.95 -3.11
C LEU A 436 7.72 14.24 -4.03
N GLY A 437 7.11 13.22 -4.63
CA GLY A 437 6.12 13.38 -5.71
C GLY A 437 4.71 13.74 -5.25
N GLY A 438 4.41 13.65 -3.95
CA GLY A 438 3.09 13.98 -3.39
C GLY A 438 1.95 13.09 -3.90
N GLY A 439 2.27 11.90 -4.40
CA GLY A 439 1.34 10.90 -4.90
C GLY A 439 1.53 9.55 -4.22
N THR A 440 0.53 8.68 -4.32
CA THR A 440 0.57 7.32 -3.77
C THR A 440 1.43 6.44 -4.66
N VAL A 441 2.35 5.69 -4.06
CA VAL A 441 3.20 4.71 -4.76
C VAL A 441 2.92 3.33 -4.18
N ILE A 442 2.43 2.41 -5.01
CA ILE A 442 2.15 1.03 -4.62
C ILE A 442 3.09 0.11 -5.40
N GLY A 443 3.96 -0.59 -4.69
CA GLY A 443 4.85 -1.60 -5.26
C GLY A 443 6.28 -1.53 -4.72
N PRO A 444 7.20 -2.30 -5.30
CA PRO A 444 7.01 -3.13 -6.49
C PRO A 444 6.07 -4.32 -6.25
N VAL A 445 5.03 -4.44 -7.05
CA VAL A 445 4.15 -5.60 -7.13
C VAL A 445 4.82 -6.61 -8.05
N LEU A 446 5.23 -7.75 -7.49
CA LEU A 446 5.82 -8.84 -8.25
C LEU A 446 4.74 -9.50 -9.11
N THR A 447 5.06 -9.81 -10.36
CA THR A 447 4.12 -10.43 -11.28
C THR A 447 4.83 -11.40 -12.21
N GLY A 448 4.07 -12.32 -12.82
CA GLY A 448 4.62 -13.32 -13.73
C GLY A 448 4.95 -14.67 -13.09
N LEU A 449 4.71 -14.83 -11.78
CA LEU A 449 4.82 -16.13 -11.10
C LEU A 449 3.57 -16.98 -11.32
N SER A 450 3.77 -18.30 -11.40
CA SER A 450 2.72 -19.33 -11.50
C SER A 450 1.89 -19.49 -10.23
N LYS A 451 2.39 -18.95 -9.11
CA LYS A 451 1.68 -18.87 -7.83
C LYS A 451 1.89 -17.50 -7.19
N PRO A 452 0.90 -16.96 -6.47
CA PRO A 452 0.98 -15.60 -5.92
C PRO A 452 2.01 -15.47 -4.80
N ALA A 453 2.96 -14.56 -4.98
CA ALA A 453 3.91 -14.16 -3.96
C ALA A 453 4.26 -12.68 -4.12
N GLN A 454 4.31 -11.95 -3.01
CA GLN A 454 4.69 -10.54 -3.00
C GLN A 454 5.88 -10.30 -2.06
N ILE A 455 6.72 -9.36 -2.44
CA ILE A 455 7.91 -8.97 -1.68
C ILE A 455 7.79 -7.47 -1.37
N VAL A 456 7.65 -7.14 -0.10
CA VAL A 456 7.64 -5.75 0.37
C VAL A 456 9.06 -5.22 0.58
N PRO A 457 9.31 -3.91 0.41
CA PRO A 457 10.57 -3.31 0.83
C PRO A 457 10.72 -3.31 2.36
N MET A 458 11.95 -3.24 2.86
CA MET A 458 12.22 -3.26 4.32
C MET A 458 11.61 -2.07 5.08
N ASP A 459 11.42 -0.93 4.40
CA ASP A 459 10.78 0.26 4.99
C ASP A 459 9.25 0.26 4.89
N ALA A 460 8.64 -0.84 4.42
CA ALA A 460 7.19 -0.98 4.30
C ALA A 460 6.45 -0.72 5.62
N THR A 461 5.32 -0.04 5.51
CA THR A 461 4.35 0.22 6.59
C THR A 461 3.41 -0.98 6.78
N VAL A 462 2.62 -0.98 7.85
CA VAL A 462 1.55 -1.99 8.04
C VAL A 462 0.57 -1.97 6.85
N THR A 463 0.24 -0.78 6.35
CA THR A 463 -0.63 -0.58 5.19
C THR A 463 -0.04 -1.19 3.92
N ASP A 464 1.26 -1.00 3.67
CA ASP A 464 1.94 -1.56 2.49
C ASP A 464 1.88 -3.10 2.50
N ILE A 465 2.12 -3.72 3.66
CA ILE A 465 2.05 -5.18 3.82
C ILE A 465 0.62 -5.67 3.59
N LEU A 466 -0.38 -4.98 4.16
CA LEU A 466 -1.80 -5.32 3.97
C LEU A 466 -2.20 -5.22 2.50
N HIS A 467 -1.79 -4.16 1.80
CA HIS A 467 -2.05 -3.99 0.37
C HIS A 467 -1.38 -5.08 -0.46
N MET A 468 -0.12 -5.43 -0.18
CA MET A 468 0.55 -6.53 -0.88
C MET A 468 -0.10 -7.88 -0.60
N ALA A 469 -0.54 -8.13 0.64
CA ALA A 469 -1.28 -9.34 0.98
C ALA A 469 -2.62 -9.42 0.25
N LEU A 470 -3.34 -8.29 0.17
CA LEU A 470 -4.59 -8.19 -0.56
C LEU A 470 -4.40 -8.44 -2.07
N LEU A 471 -3.36 -7.85 -2.68
CA LEU A 471 -3.03 -8.07 -4.09
C LEU A 471 -2.62 -9.52 -4.35
N ALA A 472 -1.82 -10.13 -3.47
CA ALA A 472 -1.44 -11.53 -3.58
C ALA A 472 -2.65 -12.47 -3.45
N ALA A 473 -3.57 -12.19 -2.53
CA ALA A 473 -4.83 -12.92 -2.39
C ALA A 473 -5.72 -12.77 -3.63
N HIS A 474 -5.74 -11.59 -4.24
CA HIS A 474 -6.49 -11.35 -5.47
C HIS A 474 -5.93 -12.16 -6.64
N ASP A 475 -4.60 -12.18 -6.80
CA ASP A 475 -3.92 -12.98 -7.83
C ASP A 475 -4.17 -14.49 -7.63
N ALA A 476 -4.57 -14.94 -6.43
CA ALA A 476 -4.94 -16.33 -6.14
C ALA A 476 -6.38 -16.70 -6.51
N LEU A 477 -7.17 -15.76 -7.03
CA LEU A 477 -8.54 -15.99 -7.52
C LEU A 477 -8.57 -16.49 -8.97
N ASP A 478 -7.52 -16.16 -9.72
CA ASP A 478 -7.27 -16.61 -11.09
C ASP A 478 -6.60 -18.00 -11.07
#